data_AF-A0A0Q3EPE5-F1
#
_entry.id   AF-A0A0Q3EPE5-F1
#
_cell.length_a   1.000
_cell.length_b   1.000
_cell.length_c   1.000
_cell.angle_alpha   90.00
_cell.angle_beta   90.00
_cell.angle_gamma   90.00
#
_symmetry.space_group_name_H-M   'P 1'
#
loop_
_entity.id
_entity.type
_entity.pdbx_description
1 polymer ?
#
loop_
_entity_poly.entity_id
_entity_poly.type
_entity_poly.pdbx_seq_one_letter_code
_entity_poly.pdbx_strand_id
1 'polypeptide(L)'
;MCLTSFDTISYRWGPPGPHVRFSGLLAYLCSRALSAFLGLLLLPTASLVGALRRAAPALARGALAFAALSAASLLLGFFLVRRCSVEGPISVRRPLYFDYTKQQPSVAVSLAGAAASIPAGHSVKVSAALLLPDSDHNYRIGVFQIKAEAIAATGVPIATATRPYMLRYKSDAVRLAQSALAIVPLTTGLMSESQSATIRDVPSDVRAPP
;
A
#
# COMPACT_ATOMS: atom_id res chain seq x y z
N MET A 1 41.17 -36.79 -74.51
CA MET A 1 40.60 -37.33 -73.26
C MET A 1 41.15 -36.46 -72.13
N CYS A 2 40.25 -35.65 -71.56
CA CYS A 2 40.26 -34.80 -70.35
C CYS A 2 41.55 -34.67 -69.51
N LEU A 3 42.17 -33.48 -69.40
CA LEU A 3 41.93 -32.33 -68.45
C LEU A 3 42.93 -32.35 -67.26
N THR A 4 44.04 -31.60 -67.32
CA THR A 4 44.32 -30.29 -66.64
C THR A 4 44.23 -30.33 -65.11
N SER A 5 45.36 -30.32 -64.37
CA SER A 5 46.02 -29.10 -63.85
C SER A 5 45.04 -28.06 -63.31
N PHE A 6 45.06 -27.78 -61.99
CA PHE A 6 44.74 -26.45 -61.47
C PHE A 6 45.27 -26.23 -60.05
N ASP A 7 45.76 -25.01 -59.89
CA ASP A 7 46.57 -24.46 -58.82
C ASP A 7 45.93 -24.37 -57.45
N THR A 8 46.82 -24.38 -56.46
CA THR A 8 46.59 -24.03 -55.06
C THR A 8 46.25 -22.54 -54.95
N ILE A 9 44.98 -22.20 -54.70
CA ILE A 9 44.54 -20.82 -54.47
C ILE A 9 44.71 -20.48 -52.98
N SER A 10 45.71 -19.65 -52.70
CA SER A 10 45.90 -18.89 -51.47
C SER A 10 44.83 -17.80 -51.34
N TYR A 11 44.02 -17.84 -50.28
CA TYR A 11 43.16 -16.72 -49.90
C TYR A 11 43.74 -15.93 -48.73
N ARG A 12 44.11 -14.69 -49.06
CA ARG A 12 44.59 -13.59 -48.24
C ARG A 12 43.53 -13.16 -47.21
N TRP A 13 43.90 -13.12 -45.93
CA TRP A 13 43.06 -12.62 -44.84
C TRP A 13 42.89 -11.09 -44.91
N GLY A 14 41.63 -10.62 -44.94
CA GLY A 14 41.21 -9.24 -44.67
C GLY A 14 40.26 -9.21 -43.45
N PRO A 15 40.13 -8.06 -42.76
CA PRO A 15 39.51 -8.01 -41.44
C PRO A 15 38.00 -8.31 -41.50
N PRO A 16 37.45 -9.17 -40.63
CA PRO A 16 36.07 -9.61 -40.73
C PRO A 16 35.07 -8.57 -40.20
N GLY A 17 34.05 -8.25 -41.00
CA GLY A 17 32.90 -7.43 -40.62
C GLY A 17 31.97 -8.11 -39.59
N PRO A 18 30.98 -7.37 -39.04
CA PRO A 18 30.17 -7.78 -37.88
C PRO A 18 29.31 -9.05 -38.12
N HIS A 19 29.02 -9.40 -39.37
CA HIS A 19 28.31 -10.64 -39.72
C HIS A 19 29.13 -11.92 -39.49
N VAL A 20 30.46 -11.82 -39.47
CA VAL A 20 31.36 -12.97 -39.26
C VAL A 20 31.54 -13.29 -37.76
N ARG A 21 31.32 -12.30 -36.88
CA ARG A 21 31.36 -12.52 -35.42
C ARG A 21 30.16 -13.33 -34.93
N PHE A 22 28.99 -13.15 -35.55
CA PHE A 22 27.79 -13.93 -35.21
C PHE A 22 27.92 -15.40 -35.66
N SER A 23 28.49 -15.66 -36.84
CA SER A 23 28.73 -17.04 -37.29
C SER A 23 29.79 -17.74 -36.43
N GLY A 24 30.82 -17.02 -35.98
CA GLY A 24 31.82 -17.55 -35.04
C GLY A 24 31.25 -17.92 -33.68
N LEU A 25 30.36 -17.08 -33.11
CA LEU A 25 29.70 -17.37 -31.83
C LEU A 25 28.75 -18.57 -31.94
N LEU A 26 27.99 -18.64 -33.03
CA LEU A 26 27.06 -19.74 -33.28
C LEU A 26 27.81 -21.05 -33.54
N ALA A 27 28.92 -21.00 -34.28
CA ALA A 27 29.80 -22.15 -34.50
C ALA A 27 30.47 -22.62 -33.20
N TYR A 28 30.87 -21.68 -32.33
CA TYR A 28 31.46 -22.02 -31.02
C TYR A 28 30.43 -22.61 -30.06
N LEU A 29 29.22 -22.07 -30.01
CA LEU A 29 28.12 -22.66 -29.24
C LEU A 29 27.71 -24.03 -29.77
N CYS A 30 27.68 -24.19 -31.09
CA CYS A 30 27.38 -25.46 -31.75
C CYS A 30 28.47 -26.49 -31.46
N SER A 31 29.75 -26.14 -31.56
CA SER A 31 30.85 -27.07 -31.26
C SER A 31 30.88 -27.44 -29.77
N ARG A 32 30.56 -26.49 -28.87
CA ARG A 32 30.44 -26.78 -27.44
C ARG A 32 29.27 -27.70 -27.15
N ALA A 33 28.11 -27.45 -27.76
CA ALA A 33 26.95 -28.31 -27.64
C ALA A 33 27.22 -29.71 -28.20
N LEU A 34 27.84 -29.82 -29.37
CA LEU A 34 28.24 -31.10 -29.98
C LEU A 34 29.25 -31.84 -29.11
N SER A 35 30.25 -31.16 -28.54
CA SER A 35 31.23 -31.79 -27.64
C SER A 35 30.60 -32.27 -26.32
N ALA A 36 29.65 -31.52 -25.77
CA ALA A 36 28.93 -31.90 -24.56
C ALA A 36 28.00 -33.10 -24.84
N PHE A 37 27.35 -33.10 -26.00
CA PHE A 37 26.48 -34.19 -26.44
C PHE A 37 27.26 -35.45 -26.79
N LEU A 38 28.39 -35.33 -27.49
CA LEU A 38 29.28 -36.44 -27.82
C LEU A 38 29.96 -36.99 -26.56
N GLY A 39 30.34 -36.13 -25.61
CA GLY A 39 30.80 -36.53 -24.28
C GLY A 39 29.73 -37.31 -23.51
N LEU A 40 28.48 -36.84 -23.53
CA LEU A 40 27.34 -37.53 -22.92
C LEU A 40 27.05 -38.90 -23.58
N LEU A 41 27.24 -39.00 -24.90
CA LEU A 41 26.99 -40.20 -25.70
C LEU A 41 28.10 -41.26 -25.59
N LEU A 42 29.36 -40.82 -25.39
CA LEU A 42 30.53 -41.69 -25.22
C LEU A 42 30.77 -42.10 -23.76
N LEU A 43 30.01 -41.55 -22.81
CA LEU A 43 30.09 -41.97 -21.41
C LEU A 43 29.50 -43.39 -21.29
N PRO A 44 30.25 -44.38 -20.77
CA PRO A 44 29.69 -45.72 -20.53
C PRO A 44 28.45 -45.59 -19.64
N THR A 45 27.39 -46.33 -19.93
CA THR A 45 26.08 -46.23 -19.25
C THR A 45 26.19 -46.29 -17.72
N ALA A 46 27.17 -47.03 -17.19
CA ALA A 46 27.52 -47.07 -15.77
C ALA A 46 28.01 -45.73 -15.20
N SER A 47 28.75 -44.94 -15.98
CA SER A 47 29.25 -43.60 -15.60
C SER A 47 28.19 -42.51 -15.74
N LEU A 48 27.27 -42.64 -16.70
CA LEU A 48 26.12 -41.75 -16.85
C LEU A 48 25.13 -41.95 -15.71
N VAL A 49 24.82 -43.19 -15.34
CA VAL A 49 24.03 -43.52 -14.15
C VAL A 49 24.74 -43.04 -12.87
N GLY A 50 26.06 -43.21 -12.76
CA GLY A 50 26.85 -42.71 -11.63
C GLY A 50 26.88 -41.18 -11.52
N ALA A 51 27.01 -40.47 -12.64
CA ALA A 51 26.96 -39.01 -12.71
C ALA A 51 25.55 -38.47 -12.43
N LEU A 52 24.50 -39.10 -12.99
CA LEU A 52 23.10 -38.78 -12.67
C LEU A 52 22.82 -39.00 -11.19
N ARG A 53 23.31 -40.10 -10.59
CA ARG A 53 23.10 -40.41 -9.17
C ARG A 53 23.85 -39.45 -8.24
N ARG A 54 24.99 -38.91 -8.67
CA ARG A 54 25.75 -37.87 -7.96
C ARG A 54 25.18 -36.46 -8.14
N ALA A 55 24.58 -36.16 -9.29
CA ALA A 55 23.96 -34.86 -9.60
C ALA A 55 22.49 -34.78 -9.14
N ALA A 56 21.79 -35.91 -9.04
CA ALA A 56 20.42 -36.01 -8.55
C ALA A 56 20.18 -35.29 -7.22
N PRO A 57 21.02 -35.42 -6.17
CA PRO A 57 20.81 -34.67 -4.94
C PRO A 57 21.05 -33.16 -5.11
N ALA A 58 21.91 -32.74 -6.04
CA ALA A 58 22.14 -31.31 -6.33
C ALA A 58 20.94 -30.70 -7.08
N LEU A 59 20.39 -31.41 -8.07
CA LEU A 59 19.18 -31.01 -8.79
C LEU A 59 17.95 -31.01 -7.87
N ALA A 60 17.81 -32.02 -7.00
CA ALA A 60 16.72 -32.09 -6.03
C ALA A 60 16.79 -30.94 -5.00
N ARG A 61 17.99 -30.60 -4.51
CA ARG A 61 18.18 -29.42 -3.62
C ARG A 61 17.86 -28.12 -4.34
N GLY A 62 18.24 -27.98 -5.61
CA GLY A 62 17.88 -26.81 -6.43
C GLY A 62 16.38 -26.67 -6.62
N ALA A 63 15.69 -27.77 -6.94
CA ALA A 63 14.23 -27.79 -7.06
C ALA A 63 13.53 -27.47 -5.74
N LEU A 64 14.02 -28.01 -4.61
CA LEU A 64 13.50 -27.71 -3.28
C LEU A 64 13.70 -26.24 -2.90
N ALA A 65 14.87 -25.67 -3.18
CA ALA A 65 15.15 -24.25 -2.93
C ALA A 65 14.24 -23.34 -3.77
N PHE A 66 14.03 -23.67 -5.04
CA PHE A 66 13.10 -22.92 -5.89
C PHE A 66 11.65 -23.01 -5.40
N ALA A 67 11.21 -24.19 -4.99
CA ALA A 67 9.88 -24.39 -4.39
C ALA A 67 9.72 -23.65 -3.06
N ALA A 68 10.77 -23.60 -2.24
CA ALA A 68 10.75 -22.84 -0.99
C ALA A 68 10.70 -21.33 -1.23
N LEU A 69 11.44 -20.82 -2.22
CA LEU A 69 11.41 -19.40 -2.59
C LEU A 69 10.07 -18.99 -3.21
N SER A 70 9.48 -19.83 -4.07
CA SER A 70 8.16 -19.55 -4.63
C SER A 70 7.07 -19.58 -3.55
N ALA A 71 7.12 -20.55 -2.64
CA ALA A 71 6.23 -20.59 -1.48
C ALA A 71 6.40 -19.36 -0.57
N ALA A 72 7.64 -18.96 -0.28
CA ALA A 72 7.91 -17.76 0.51
C ALA A 72 7.39 -16.48 -0.17
N SER A 73 7.56 -16.36 -1.49
CA SER A 73 7.03 -15.23 -2.26
C SER A 73 5.50 -15.17 -2.24
N LEU A 74 4.83 -16.32 -2.36
CA LEU A 74 3.37 -16.39 -2.30
C LEU A 74 2.85 -16.09 -0.89
N LEU A 75 3.52 -16.60 0.15
CA LEU A 75 3.17 -16.30 1.53
C LEU A 75 3.39 -14.83 1.88
N LEU A 76 4.48 -14.23 1.42
CA LEU A 76 4.75 -12.81 1.60
C LEU A 76 3.72 -11.96 0.85
N GLY A 77 3.42 -12.30 -0.41
CA GLY A 77 2.36 -11.64 -1.19
C GLY A 77 1.00 -11.75 -0.51
N PHE A 78 0.62 -12.93 -0.05
CA PHE A 78 -0.63 -13.16 0.68
C PHE A 78 -0.67 -12.40 2.01
N PHE A 79 0.44 -12.36 2.75
CA PHE A 79 0.53 -11.61 3.99
C PHE A 79 0.43 -10.10 3.76
N LEU A 80 1.10 -9.59 2.72
CA LEU A 80 1.01 -8.19 2.32
C LEU A 80 -0.39 -7.83 1.84
N VAL A 81 -1.05 -8.65 1.03
CA VAL A 81 -2.45 -8.43 0.64
C VAL A 81 -3.35 -8.47 1.89
N ARG A 82 -3.19 -9.45 2.78
CA ARG A 82 -3.99 -9.49 4.02
C ARG A 82 -3.77 -8.30 4.95
N ARG A 83 -2.55 -7.76 5.01
CA ARG A 83 -2.20 -6.63 5.90
C ARG A 83 -2.43 -5.27 5.27
N CYS A 84 -2.22 -5.14 3.97
CA CYS A 84 -2.27 -3.89 3.23
C CYS A 84 -3.58 -3.72 2.46
N SER A 85 -4.28 -4.80 2.07
CA SER A 85 -5.61 -4.73 1.42
C SER A 85 -6.75 -4.57 2.42
N VAL A 86 -6.49 -3.96 3.57
CA VAL A 86 -7.55 -3.25 4.27
C VAL A 86 -7.77 -1.98 3.47
N GLU A 87 -8.51 -2.10 2.37
CA GLU A 87 -9.06 -0.95 1.64
C GLU A 87 -9.97 -0.24 2.65
N GLY A 88 -9.41 0.76 3.33
CA GLY A 88 -10.12 1.49 4.36
C GLY A 88 -11.32 2.22 3.76
N PRO A 89 -12.40 2.43 4.53
CA PRO A 89 -13.50 3.27 4.07
C PRO A 89 -12.94 4.63 3.67
N ILE A 90 -13.25 5.09 2.46
CA ILE A 90 -12.84 6.40 1.92
C ILE A 90 -13.36 7.47 2.90
N SER A 91 -12.48 7.93 3.78
CA SER A 91 -12.80 8.83 4.87
C SER A 91 -12.34 10.23 4.49
N VAL A 92 -13.26 11.05 4.00
CA VAL A 92 -12.96 12.45 3.70
C VAL A 92 -13.05 13.26 4.99
N ARG A 93 -11.92 13.81 5.43
CA ARG A 93 -11.87 14.76 6.56
C ARG A 93 -11.87 16.18 6.03
N ARG A 94 -12.78 17.02 6.55
CA ARG A 94 -12.81 18.46 6.26
C ARG A 94 -12.73 19.24 7.58
N PRO A 95 -11.94 20.32 7.64
CA PRO A 95 -11.91 21.18 8.81
C PRO A 95 -13.25 21.91 8.99
N LEU A 96 -13.66 22.08 10.24
CA LEU A 96 -14.84 22.83 10.64
C LEU A 96 -14.38 24.14 11.28
N TYR A 97 -14.73 25.28 10.68
CA TYR A 97 -14.40 26.60 11.19
C TYR A 97 -15.63 27.22 11.86
N PHE A 98 -15.57 27.37 13.17
CA PHE A 98 -16.65 27.95 13.97
C PHE A 98 -16.48 29.47 14.11
N ASP A 99 -17.57 30.20 13.96
CA ASP A 99 -17.62 31.64 14.26
C ASP A 99 -18.04 31.84 15.72
N TYR A 100 -17.06 32.20 16.55
CA TYR A 100 -17.24 32.41 18.00
C TYR A 100 -17.76 33.81 18.36
N THR A 101 -17.97 34.69 17.39
CA THR A 101 -18.61 36.00 17.66
C THR A 101 -20.08 35.86 18.02
N LYS A 102 -20.69 34.72 17.68
CA LYS A 102 -22.08 34.39 17.95
C LYS A 102 -22.22 33.62 19.26
N GLN A 103 -23.32 33.85 19.97
CA GLN A 103 -23.65 33.11 21.21
C GLN A 103 -23.71 31.60 21.00
N GLN A 104 -24.13 31.15 19.81
CA GLN A 104 -24.09 29.75 19.41
C GLN A 104 -23.23 29.61 18.14
N PRO A 105 -22.00 29.07 18.26
CA PRO A 105 -21.13 28.89 17.11
C PRO A 105 -21.70 27.81 16.19
N SER A 106 -22.04 28.20 14.95
CA SER A 106 -22.54 27.29 13.92
C SER A 106 -21.63 27.32 12.69
N VAL A 107 -21.55 26.19 11.98
CA VAL A 107 -20.73 26.05 10.76
C VAL A 107 -21.49 25.22 9.74
N ALA A 108 -21.48 25.68 8.49
CA ALA A 108 -21.99 24.92 7.35
C ALA A 108 -20.80 24.48 6.49
N VAL A 109 -20.75 23.20 6.12
CA VAL A 109 -19.71 22.65 5.24
C VAL A 109 -20.38 22.00 4.04
N SER A 110 -19.99 22.43 2.85
CA SER A 110 -20.43 21.80 1.61
C SER A 110 -19.77 20.43 1.45
N LEU A 111 -20.55 19.38 1.17
CA LEU A 111 -20.05 18.04 0.84
C LEU A 111 -19.93 17.79 -0.67
N ALA A 112 -20.30 18.74 -1.54
CA ALA A 112 -20.48 18.55 -2.98
C ALA A 112 -19.28 17.87 -3.69
N GLY A 113 -18.04 18.30 -3.42
CA GLY A 113 -16.85 17.69 -4.03
C GLY A 113 -16.47 16.30 -3.50
N ALA A 114 -16.98 15.90 -2.33
CA ALA A 114 -16.77 14.54 -1.79
C ALA A 114 -17.90 13.60 -2.22
N ALA A 115 -19.14 14.11 -2.23
CA ALA A 115 -20.34 13.40 -2.66
C ALA A 115 -20.31 13.02 -4.14
N ALA A 116 -19.66 13.83 -5.00
CA ALA A 116 -19.47 13.50 -6.42
C ALA A 116 -18.66 12.21 -6.66
N SER A 117 -17.87 11.75 -5.69
CA SER A 117 -17.14 10.48 -5.75
C SER A 117 -17.93 9.27 -5.25
N ILE A 118 -19.15 9.48 -4.74
CA ILE A 118 -19.96 8.44 -4.11
C ILE A 118 -20.95 7.90 -5.14
N PRO A 119 -20.82 6.64 -5.59
CA PRO A 119 -21.77 6.03 -6.52
C PRO A 119 -23.17 5.96 -5.89
N ALA A 120 -24.19 6.27 -6.68
CA ALA A 120 -25.60 6.18 -6.25
C ALA A 120 -25.90 4.80 -5.62
N GLY A 121 -26.52 4.79 -4.43
CA GLY A 121 -26.90 3.58 -3.70
C GLY A 121 -26.05 3.24 -2.46
N HIS A 122 -24.98 3.98 -2.18
CA HIS A 122 -24.17 3.77 -0.97
C HIS A 122 -24.67 4.60 0.22
N SER A 123 -24.70 3.98 1.41
CA SER A 123 -24.96 4.70 2.66
C SER A 123 -23.70 5.45 3.08
N VAL A 124 -23.84 6.77 3.26
CA VAL A 124 -22.76 7.62 3.76
C VAL A 124 -22.95 7.78 5.26
N LYS A 125 -21.89 7.57 6.05
CA LYS A 125 -21.88 7.87 7.48
C LYS A 125 -21.05 9.12 7.74
N VAL A 126 -21.70 10.15 8.26
CA VAL A 126 -21.01 11.39 8.64
C VAL A 126 -20.73 11.36 10.15
N SER A 127 -19.48 11.63 10.50
CA SER A 127 -19.05 11.86 11.88
C SER A 127 -18.34 13.20 11.98
N ALA A 128 -18.53 13.87 13.11
CA ALA A 128 -17.87 15.13 13.41
C ALA A 128 -16.99 14.93 14.64
N ALA A 129 -15.78 15.48 14.61
CA ALA A 129 -14.88 15.46 15.76
C ALA A 129 -14.53 16.91 16.11
N LEU A 130 -14.87 17.32 17.34
CA LEU A 130 -14.53 18.63 17.87
C LEU A 130 -13.27 18.50 18.73
N LEU A 131 -12.24 19.28 18.43
CA LEU A 131 -11.03 19.34 19.24
C LEU A 131 -11.19 20.45 20.28
N LEU A 132 -11.08 20.11 21.56
CA LEU A 132 -11.15 21.05 22.67
C LEU A 132 -9.85 20.98 23.48
N PRO A 133 -9.30 22.12 23.94
CA PRO A 133 -8.18 22.12 24.86
C PRO A 133 -8.61 21.58 26.23
N ASP A 134 -7.70 20.84 26.88
CA ASP A 134 -7.87 20.34 28.25
C ASP A 134 -7.66 21.50 29.24
N SER A 135 -8.72 22.30 29.46
CA SER A 135 -8.69 23.48 30.32
C SER A 135 -9.76 23.42 31.41
N ASP A 136 -9.50 24.05 32.56
CA ASP A 136 -10.44 24.09 33.68
C ASP A 136 -11.79 24.71 33.29
N HIS A 137 -11.77 25.70 32.39
CA HIS A 137 -12.99 26.32 31.89
C HIS A 137 -13.84 25.31 31.13
N ASN A 138 -13.26 24.59 30.16
CA ASN A 138 -13.97 23.59 29.38
C ASN A 138 -14.53 22.46 30.25
N TYR A 139 -13.80 22.06 31.29
CA TYR A 139 -14.26 21.03 32.22
C TYR A 139 -15.51 21.46 33.02
N ARG A 140 -15.57 22.73 33.44
CA ARG A 140 -16.70 23.28 34.20
C ARG A 140 -17.99 23.45 33.38
N ILE A 141 -17.92 23.39 32.05
CA ILE A 141 -19.11 23.45 31.17
C ILE A 141 -20.04 22.27 31.41
N GLY A 142 -19.50 21.10 31.79
CA GLY A 142 -20.29 19.89 32.04
C GLY A 142 -20.85 19.29 30.76
N VAL A 143 -22.19 19.14 30.69
CA VAL A 143 -22.89 18.59 29.52
C VAL A 143 -23.29 19.73 28.59
N PHE A 144 -22.87 19.67 27.34
CA PHE A 144 -23.27 20.60 26.30
C PHE A 144 -23.99 19.88 25.16
N GLN A 145 -24.90 20.58 24.48
CA GLN A 145 -25.65 20.01 23.36
C GLN A 145 -24.99 20.35 22.03
N ILE A 146 -24.93 19.36 21.15
CA ILE A 146 -24.41 19.53 19.80
C ILE A 146 -25.54 19.24 18.81
N LYS A 147 -25.87 20.24 18.00
CA LYS A 147 -26.88 20.16 16.95
C LYS A 147 -26.18 20.05 15.60
N ALA A 148 -26.56 19.06 14.82
CA ALA A 148 -26.08 18.85 13.47
C ALA A 148 -27.27 18.83 12.50
N GLU A 149 -27.14 19.55 11.39
CA GLU A 149 -28.20 19.67 10.39
C GLU A 149 -27.62 19.34 9.02
N ALA A 150 -28.31 18.48 8.27
CA ALA A 150 -28.07 18.24 6.87
C ALA A 150 -28.92 19.21 6.06
N ILE A 151 -28.28 20.04 5.24
CA ILE A 151 -28.93 21.10 4.47
C ILE A 151 -28.88 20.73 2.99
N ALA A 152 -30.01 20.84 2.30
CA ALA A 152 -30.12 20.66 0.85
C ALA A 152 -29.33 21.73 0.08
N ALA A 153 -29.05 21.48 -1.20
CA ALA A 153 -28.51 22.51 -2.09
C ALA A 153 -29.44 23.74 -2.20
N THR A 154 -30.73 23.57 -1.94
CA THR A 154 -31.75 24.63 -1.89
C THR A 154 -31.73 25.45 -0.60
N GLY A 155 -30.90 25.10 0.39
CA GLY A 155 -30.79 25.80 1.68
C GLY A 155 -31.80 25.35 2.75
N VAL A 156 -32.63 24.34 2.46
CA VAL A 156 -33.62 23.81 3.42
C VAL A 156 -33.01 22.66 4.24
N PRO A 157 -33.21 22.60 5.57
CA PRO A 157 -32.74 21.47 6.38
C PRO A 157 -33.51 20.20 6.01
N ILE A 158 -32.80 19.17 5.55
CA ILE A 158 -33.34 17.86 5.20
C ILE A 158 -33.45 16.99 6.45
N ALA A 159 -32.46 17.07 7.34
CA ALA A 159 -32.43 16.28 8.56
C ALA A 159 -31.70 17.02 9.67
N THR A 160 -32.14 16.81 10.91
CA THR A 160 -31.53 17.43 12.09
C THR A 160 -31.34 16.38 13.17
N ALA A 161 -30.18 16.37 13.82
CA ALA A 161 -29.95 15.58 15.02
C ALA A 161 -29.32 16.44 16.10
N THR A 162 -29.79 16.26 17.32
CA THR A 162 -29.24 16.92 18.49
C THR A 162 -28.82 15.85 19.48
N ARG A 163 -27.58 15.93 19.98
CA ARG A 163 -27.06 14.97 20.97
C ARG A 163 -26.40 15.74 22.12
N PRO A 164 -26.71 15.39 23.38
CA PRO A 164 -25.91 15.86 24.50
C PRO A 164 -24.54 15.17 24.46
N TYR A 165 -23.49 15.93 24.74
CA TYR A 165 -22.12 15.45 24.85
C TYR A 165 -21.51 15.95 26.16
N MET A 166 -20.64 15.15 26.76
CA MET A 166 -19.94 15.50 27.98
C MET A 166 -18.44 15.26 27.75
N LEU A 167 -17.61 16.20 28.18
CA LEU A 167 -16.17 16.01 28.17
C LEU A 167 -15.79 14.88 29.14
N ARG A 168 -14.70 14.19 28.81
CA ARG A 168 -14.22 13.08 29.65
C ARG A 168 -13.64 13.68 30.93
N TYR A 169 -14.26 13.35 32.06
CA TYR A 169 -13.73 13.80 33.35
C TYR A 169 -12.38 13.14 33.66
N LYS A 170 -11.45 13.96 34.14
CA LYS A 170 -10.23 13.55 34.83
C LYS A 170 -10.17 14.33 36.15
N SER A 171 -9.83 13.64 37.24
CA SER A 171 -9.59 14.31 38.52
C SER A 171 -8.32 15.16 38.48
N ASP A 172 -8.23 16.17 39.35
CA ASP A 172 -7.09 17.09 39.38
C ASP A 172 -5.76 16.37 39.64
N ALA A 173 -5.74 15.38 40.54
CA ALA A 173 -4.54 14.58 40.79
C ALA A 173 -4.08 13.81 39.53
N VAL A 174 -5.01 13.26 38.76
CA VAL A 174 -4.70 12.55 37.52
C VAL A 174 -4.18 13.52 36.46
N ARG A 175 -4.72 14.73 36.39
CA ARG A 175 -4.26 15.78 35.47
C ARG A 175 -2.84 16.20 35.80
N LEU A 176 -2.57 16.51 37.07
CA LEU A 176 -1.23 16.87 37.53
C LEU A 176 -0.22 15.76 37.24
N ALA A 177 -0.57 14.49 37.49
CA ALA A 177 0.28 13.37 37.16
C ALA A 177 0.51 13.22 35.65
N GLN A 178 -0.53 13.37 34.81
CA GLN A 178 -0.40 13.31 33.36
C GLN A 178 0.47 14.44 32.81
N SER A 179 0.23 15.68 33.24
CA SER A 179 1.05 16.83 32.84
C SER A 179 2.48 16.69 33.34
N ALA A 180 2.70 16.20 34.57
CA ALA A 180 4.04 15.93 35.11
C ALA A 180 4.81 14.89 34.29
N LEU A 181 4.15 13.78 33.93
CA LEU A 181 4.72 12.76 33.05
C LEU A 181 4.95 13.28 31.62
N ALA A 182 4.14 14.24 31.18
CA ALA A 182 4.23 14.85 29.86
C ALA A 182 5.09 16.13 29.81
N ILE A 183 5.80 16.53 30.88
CA ILE A 183 6.61 17.77 30.92
C ILE A 183 7.58 17.84 29.73
N VAL A 184 8.32 16.76 29.47
CA VAL A 184 9.31 16.71 28.39
C VAL A 184 8.66 16.86 27.00
N PRO A 185 7.67 16.04 26.60
CA PRO A 185 7.03 16.18 25.29
C PRO A 185 6.20 17.48 25.13
N LEU A 186 5.68 18.05 26.22
CA LEU A 186 4.95 19.33 26.17
C LEU A 186 5.90 20.52 25.96
N THR A 187 7.01 20.58 26.71
CA THR A 187 8.00 21.66 26.57
C THR A 187 8.76 21.63 25.24
N THR A 188 8.95 20.44 24.67
CA THR A 188 9.54 20.26 23.34
C THR A 188 8.54 20.48 22.20
N GLY A 189 7.26 20.73 22.50
CA GLY A 189 6.20 20.94 21.49
C GLY A 189 5.80 19.68 20.72
N LEU A 190 6.26 18.50 21.14
CA LEU A 190 5.90 17.22 20.52
C LEU A 190 4.46 16.81 20.83
N MET A 191 3.90 17.32 21.93
CA MET A 191 2.54 17.01 22.38
C MET A 191 1.79 18.28 22.77
N SER A 192 0.47 18.29 22.61
CA SER A 192 -0.42 19.35 23.07
C SER A 192 -1.57 18.75 23.89
N GLU A 193 -1.91 19.39 25.00
CA GLU A 193 -3.02 18.98 25.88
C GLU A 193 -4.37 19.29 25.21
N SER A 194 -4.83 18.36 24.39
CA SER A 194 -6.08 18.48 23.64
C SER A 194 -6.88 17.19 23.69
N GLN A 195 -8.19 17.32 23.63
CA GLN A 195 -9.14 16.24 23.63
C GLN A 195 -10.01 16.28 22.38
N SER A 196 -10.24 15.12 21.77
CA SER A 196 -11.16 14.97 20.64
C SER A 196 -12.51 14.44 21.10
N ALA A 197 -13.55 15.23 20.91
CA ALA A 197 -14.96 14.88 21.10
C ALA A 197 -15.53 14.35 19.78
N THR A 198 -15.57 13.03 19.61
CA THR A 198 -16.13 12.40 18.40
C THR A 198 -17.62 12.12 18.56
N ILE A 199 -18.40 12.62 17.60
CA ILE A 199 -19.84 12.45 17.50
C ILE A 199 -20.10 11.53 16.32
N ARG A 200 -20.85 10.47 16.58
CA ARG A 200 -21.27 9.51 15.57
C ARG A 200 -22.72 9.77 15.20
N ASP A 201 -23.05 9.42 13.96
CA ASP A 201 -24.42 9.40 13.44
C ASP A 201 -25.02 10.80 13.30
N VAL A 202 -24.26 11.70 12.66
CA VAL A 202 -24.84 12.90 12.06
C VAL A 202 -25.77 12.41 10.95
N PRO A 203 -27.04 12.85 10.92
CA PRO A 203 -28.03 12.31 9.99
C PRO A 203 -27.57 12.59 8.56
N SER A 204 -27.30 11.51 7.85
CA SER A 204 -26.88 11.50 6.45
C SER A 204 -27.80 10.61 5.62
N ASP A 205 -29.06 10.46 6.04
CA ASP A 205 -30.17 9.90 5.24
C ASP A 205 -30.52 10.86 4.09
N VAL A 206 -29.53 11.18 3.28
CA VAL A 206 -29.68 11.78 1.97
C VAL A 206 -29.46 10.63 1.00
N ARG A 207 -30.54 9.93 0.68
CA ARG A 207 -30.57 9.03 -0.48
C ARG A 207 -30.28 9.91 -1.70
N ALA A 208 -29.18 9.61 -2.41
CA ALA A 208 -28.87 10.32 -3.66
C ALA A 208 -30.11 10.25 -4.57
N PRO A 209 -30.57 11.38 -5.15
CA PRO A 209 -31.63 11.33 -6.16
C PRO A 209 -31.16 10.43 -7.32
N PRO A 210 -32.09 9.71 -7.98
CA PRO A 210 -31.77 8.88 -9.13
C PRO A 210 -31.15 9.70 -10.27
#